data_AF-A0A329RH84-F1
#
_entry.id   AF-A0A329RH84-F1
#
_cell.length_a   1.000
_cell.length_b   1.000
_cell.length_c   1.000
_cell.angle_alpha   90.00
_cell.angle_beta   90.00
_cell.angle_gamma   90.00
#
_symmetry.space_group_name_H-M   'P 1'
#
loop_
_entity.id
_entity.type
_entity.pdbx_description
1 polymer ?
#
loop_
_entity_poly.entity_id
_entity_poly.type
_entity_poly.pdbx_seq_one_letter_code
_entity_poly.pdbx_strand_id
1 'polypeptide(L)'
;MAQTHPVNGESLANLLKQLGLLEMVKAHPKSAALIFVVPKSKAAGFELQPIELEELTDWTKVSKLDQIVKEREEFLNDTGITTIGDLRKVLLEEEAQATTMLVENISFNTLRKLHFKHDEKQKLAELKRTLEAIPQFVKGVKGLE
;
A
#
# COMPACT_ATOMS: atom_id res chain seq x y z
N MET A 1 18.40 -22.37 -9.29
CA MET A 1 17.66 -21.10 -9.52
C MET A 1 17.45 -20.47 -8.17
N ALA A 2 17.76 -19.18 -8.02
CA ALA A 2 17.52 -18.44 -6.78
C ALA A 2 16.02 -18.42 -6.45
N GLN A 3 15.69 -18.61 -5.18
CA GLN A 3 14.31 -18.52 -4.68
C GLN A 3 14.11 -17.12 -4.10
N THR A 4 13.33 -16.32 -4.82
CA THR A 4 12.79 -15.04 -4.35
C THR A 4 11.29 -15.18 -4.14
N HIS A 5 10.84 -14.81 -2.95
CA HIS A 5 9.44 -14.76 -2.54
C HIS A 5 9.17 -13.32 -2.08
N PRO A 6 8.56 -12.50 -2.93
CA PRO A 6 8.30 -11.11 -2.59
C PRO A 6 7.54 -10.96 -1.27
N VAL A 7 7.98 -10.03 -0.44
CA VAL A 7 7.30 -9.65 0.80
C VAL A 7 6.26 -8.59 0.47
N ASN A 8 5.02 -8.83 0.84
CA ASN A 8 3.96 -7.82 0.76
C ASN A 8 4.29 -6.69 1.76
N GLY A 9 4.72 -5.54 1.24
CA GLY A 9 5.16 -4.41 2.07
C GLY A 9 4.01 -3.77 2.85
N GLU A 10 2.77 -3.83 2.37
CA GLU A 10 1.62 -3.29 3.10
C GLU A 10 1.37 -4.08 4.38
N SER A 11 1.40 -5.41 4.26
CA SER A 11 1.27 -6.34 5.38
C SER A 11 2.42 -6.19 6.36
N LEU A 12 3.64 -5.98 5.86
CA LEU A 12 4.81 -5.71 6.70
C LEU A 12 4.67 -4.40 7.49
N ALA A 13 4.28 -3.31 6.84
CA ALA A 13 4.08 -2.02 7.50
C ALA A 13 2.95 -2.08 8.54
N ASN A 14 1.86 -2.79 8.22
CA ASN A 14 0.76 -3.04 9.16
C ASN A 14 1.23 -3.85 10.37
N LEU A 15 2.04 -4.90 10.15
CA LEU A 15 2.62 -5.69 11.23
C LEU A 15 3.52 -4.82 12.14
N LEU A 16 4.41 -4.01 11.56
CA LEU A 16 5.26 -3.09 12.33
C LEU A 16 4.43 -2.08 13.13
N LYS A 17 3.31 -1.61 12.58
CA LYS A 17 2.38 -0.71 13.28
C LYS A 17 1.71 -1.42 14.46
N GLN A 18 1.21 -2.63 14.26
CA GLN A 18 0.59 -3.45 15.32
C GLN A 18 1.55 -3.78 16.47
N LEU A 19 2.83 -3.99 16.14
CA LEU A 19 3.88 -4.22 17.13
C LEU A 19 4.39 -2.93 17.79
N GLY A 20 3.91 -1.75 17.38
CA GLY A 20 4.40 -0.46 17.88
C GLY A 20 5.83 -0.11 17.43
N LEU A 21 6.34 -0.78 16.41
CA LEU A 21 7.72 -0.65 15.92
C LEU A 21 7.85 0.27 14.69
N LEU A 22 6.74 0.64 14.05
CA LEU A 22 6.77 1.38 12.78
C LEU A 22 7.57 2.70 12.86
N GLU A 23 7.32 3.53 13.87
CA GLU A 23 8.03 4.81 14.01
C GLU A 23 9.53 4.63 14.32
N MET A 24 9.87 3.60 15.10
CA MET A 24 11.26 3.24 15.38
C MET A 24 11.99 2.82 14.10
N VAL A 25 11.36 1.98 13.28
CA VAL A 25 11.91 1.51 12.00
C VAL A 25 12.02 2.65 10.99
N LYS A 26 11.07 3.60 10.99
CA LYS A 26 11.14 4.82 10.16
C LYS A 26 12.35 5.68 10.49
N ALA A 27 12.61 5.91 11.78
CA ALA A 27 13.77 6.69 12.22
C ALA A 27 15.10 5.91 12.04
N HIS A 28 15.08 4.60 12.31
CA HIS A 28 16.26 3.75 12.33
C HIS A 28 15.94 2.37 11.70
N PRO A 29 16.01 2.22 10.37
CA PRO A 29 15.63 0.96 9.70
C PRO A 29 16.40 -0.27 10.16
N LYS A 30 17.64 -0.08 10.62
CA LYS A 30 18.52 -1.14 11.15
C LYS A 30 18.18 -1.59 12.57
N SER A 31 17.21 -0.97 13.23
CA SER A 31 16.72 -1.37 14.56
C SER A 31 15.86 -2.63 14.54
N ALA A 32 15.38 -3.04 13.36
CA ALA A 32 14.68 -4.28 13.12
C ALA A 32 15.44 -5.13 12.10
N ALA A 33 15.13 -6.42 12.04
CA ALA A 33 15.63 -7.33 11.02
C ALA A 33 14.53 -8.31 10.59
N LEU A 34 14.48 -8.63 9.30
CA LEU A 34 13.62 -9.68 8.76
C LEU A 34 14.42 -10.98 8.73
N ILE A 35 13.91 -12.01 9.42
CA ILE A 35 14.55 -13.33 9.47
C ILE A 35 13.65 -14.34 8.75
N PHE A 36 14.10 -14.82 7.59
CA PHE A 36 13.43 -15.85 6.82
C PHE A 36 13.92 -17.22 7.26
N VAL A 37 13.04 -17.98 7.91
CA VAL A 37 13.34 -19.33 8.39
C VAL A 37 12.93 -20.32 7.31
N VAL A 38 13.89 -21.09 6.80
CA VAL A 38 13.67 -22.02 5.68
C VAL A 38 14.28 -23.40 5.98
N PRO A 39 13.84 -24.46 5.29
CA PRO A 39 14.50 -25.76 5.37
C PRO A 39 15.99 -25.64 5.07
N LYS A 40 16.84 -26.32 5.87
CA LYS A 40 18.30 -26.24 5.70
C LYS A 40 18.76 -26.60 4.27
N SER A 41 18.07 -27.52 3.60
CA SER A 41 18.32 -27.91 2.22
C SER A 41 18.10 -26.78 1.20
N LYS A 42 17.26 -25.79 1.52
CA LYS A 42 16.89 -24.67 0.64
C LYS A 42 17.60 -23.36 0.99
N ALA A 43 18.22 -23.26 2.17
CA ALA A 43 18.82 -22.02 2.67
C ALA A 43 19.89 -21.42 1.75
N ALA A 44 20.71 -22.25 1.09
CA ALA A 44 21.77 -21.79 0.19
C ALA A 44 21.25 -21.20 -1.14
N GLY A 45 19.99 -21.47 -1.50
CA GLY A 45 19.36 -20.97 -2.71
C GLY A 45 18.46 -19.75 -2.49
N PHE A 46 18.34 -19.25 -1.26
CA PHE A 46 17.49 -18.11 -0.92
C PHE A 46 18.28 -16.80 -1.01
N GLU A 47 17.77 -15.86 -1.80
CA GLU A 47 18.36 -14.52 -1.96
C GLU A 47 17.66 -13.48 -1.06
N LEU A 48 17.99 -12.20 -1.24
CA LEU A 48 17.24 -11.11 -0.63
C LEU A 48 15.81 -11.08 -1.20
N GLN A 49 14.83 -10.93 -0.32
CA GLN A 49 13.43 -10.93 -0.72
C GLN A 49 13.03 -9.49 -1.11
N PRO A 50 12.56 -9.25 -2.34
CA PRO A 50 12.08 -7.92 -2.73
C PRO A 50 10.84 -7.56 -1.91
N ILE A 51 10.69 -6.29 -1.57
CA ILE A 51 9.49 -5.78 -0.91
C ILE A 51 8.59 -5.18 -1.99
N GLU A 52 7.44 -5.80 -2.20
CA GLU A 52 6.46 -5.31 -3.14
C GLU A 52 5.54 -4.32 -2.44
N LEU A 53 5.53 -3.10 -2.97
CA LEU A 53 4.62 -2.06 -2.56
C LEU A 53 4.14 -1.29 -3.79
N GLU A 54 2.84 -1.18 -3.95
CA GLU A 54 2.26 -0.43 -5.06
C GLU A 54 2.43 1.07 -4.84
N GLU A 55 3.00 1.75 -5.83
CA GLU A 55 3.03 3.21 -5.88
C GLU A 55 1.76 3.69 -6.60
N LEU A 56 0.88 4.37 -5.87
CA LEU A 56 -0.24 5.08 -6.47
C LEU A 56 0.18 6.51 -6.80
N THR A 57 -0.13 6.91 -8.03
CA THR A 57 0.11 8.27 -8.55
C THR A 57 -1.22 8.92 -8.91
N ASP A 58 -1.23 10.24 -9.12
CA ASP A 58 -2.45 10.97 -9.52
C ASP A 58 -3.05 10.44 -10.83
N TRP A 59 -2.24 9.88 -11.73
CA TRP A 59 -2.67 9.23 -12.98
C TRP A 59 -3.27 7.84 -12.78
N THR A 60 -3.22 7.32 -11.56
CA THR A 60 -3.72 5.99 -11.26
C THR A 60 -5.24 6.00 -11.30
N LYS A 61 -5.80 5.00 -11.96
CA LYS A 61 -7.26 4.83 -12.02
C LYS A 61 -7.80 4.61 -10.62
N VAL A 62 -8.96 5.20 -10.34
CA VAL A 62 -9.66 5.02 -9.06
C VAL A 62 -9.95 3.55 -8.79
N SER A 63 -10.14 2.72 -9.82
CA SER A 63 -10.37 1.27 -9.68
C SER A 63 -9.23 0.47 -9.08
N LYS A 64 -8.02 1.02 -9.01
CA LYS A 64 -6.92 0.39 -8.25
C LYS A 64 -7.04 0.59 -6.74
N LEU A 65 -7.98 1.40 -6.26
CA LEU A 65 -8.28 1.50 -4.84
C LEU A 65 -9.11 0.27 -4.42
N ASP A 66 -8.61 -0.47 -3.42
CA ASP A 66 -9.31 -1.64 -2.89
C ASP A 66 -10.75 -1.28 -2.50
N GLN A 67 -11.70 -2.09 -2.99
CA GLN A 67 -13.16 -2.00 -2.79
C GLN A 67 -13.95 -1.12 -3.78
N ILE A 68 -13.38 -0.72 -4.91
CA ILE A 68 -14.20 -0.25 -6.04
C ILE A 68 -14.72 -1.46 -6.81
N VAL A 69 -15.98 -1.79 -6.61
CA VAL A 69 -16.70 -2.79 -7.42
C VAL A 69 -16.94 -2.21 -8.81
N LYS A 70 -17.00 -3.05 -9.85
CA LYS A 70 -17.13 -2.63 -11.25
C LYS A 70 -18.25 -1.60 -11.49
N GLU A 71 -19.40 -1.78 -10.85
CA GLU A 71 -20.53 -0.84 -10.88
C GLU A 71 -20.10 0.56 -10.42
N ARG A 72 -19.38 0.66 -9.29
CA ARG A 72 -18.85 1.95 -8.79
C ARG A 72 -17.79 2.55 -9.70
N GLU A 73 -16.99 1.74 -10.39
CA GLU A 73 -16.03 2.24 -11.37
C GLU A 73 -16.75 2.86 -12.57
N GLU A 74 -17.76 2.17 -13.11
CA GLU A 74 -18.59 2.68 -14.22
C GLU A 74 -19.27 3.99 -13.81
N PHE A 75 -19.87 4.06 -12.61
CA PHE A 75 -20.47 5.30 -12.11
C PHE A 75 -19.44 6.43 -11.91
N LEU A 76 -18.26 6.16 -11.36
CA LEU A 76 -17.22 7.19 -11.20
C LEU A 76 -16.77 7.72 -12.57
N ASN A 77 -16.60 6.83 -13.55
CA ASN A 77 -16.27 7.22 -14.92
C ASN A 77 -17.38 8.07 -15.57
N ASP A 78 -18.65 7.73 -15.38
CA ASP A 78 -19.79 8.50 -15.90
C ASP A 78 -19.87 9.92 -15.31
N THR A 79 -19.39 10.09 -14.08
CA THR A 79 -19.25 11.40 -13.42
C THR A 79 -17.95 12.14 -13.76
N GLY A 80 -17.11 11.59 -14.63
CA GLY A 80 -15.83 12.17 -15.04
C GLY A 80 -14.67 11.95 -14.05
N ILE A 81 -14.85 11.12 -13.01
CA ILE A 81 -13.84 10.78 -12.02
C ILE A 81 -13.18 9.46 -12.42
N THR A 82 -12.18 9.53 -13.29
CA THR A 82 -11.50 8.32 -13.80
C THR A 82 -10.17 8.05 -13.09
N THR A 83 -9.52 9.12 -12.62
CA THR A 83 -8.22 9.09 -11.97
C THR A 83 -8.27 9.64 -10.55
N ILE A 84 -7.23 9.34 -9.78
CA ILE A 84 -7.04 9.91 -8.44
C ILE A 84 -6.88 11.44 -8.51
N GLY A 85 -6.28 11.97 -9.58
CA GLY A 85 -6.21 13.41 -9.84
C GLY A 85 -7.60 14.04 -10.00
N ASP A 86 -8.49 13.40 -10.76
CA ASP A 86 -9.89 13.86 -10.92
C ASP A 86 -10.62 13.88 -9.58
N LEU A 87 -10.45 12.81 -8.78
CA LEU A 87 -11.03 12.71 -7.45
C LEU A 87 -10.59 13.85 -6.53
N ARG A 88 -9.28 14.18 -6.52
CA ARG A 88 -8.73 15.27 -5.71
C ARG A 88 -9.28 16.63 -6.16
N LYS A 89 -9.40 16.85 -7.47
CA LYS A 89 -9.94 18.10 -8.03
C LYS A 89 -11.39 18.33 -7.61
N VAL A 90 -12.24 17.29 -7.71
CA VAL A 90 -13.66 17.38 -7.31
C VAL A 90 -13.82 17.67 -5.81
N LEU A 91 -12.96 17.08 -4.97
CA LEU A 91 -12.97 17.36 -3.53
C LEU A 91 -12.55 18.80 -3.21
N LEU A 92 -11.53 19.34 -3.89
CA LEU A 92 -11.09 20.72 -3.73
C LEU A 92 -12.16 21.73 -4.17
N GLU A 93 -12.87 21.44 -5.26
CA GLU A 93 -13.93 22.29 -5.78
C GLU A 93 -15.15 22.33 -4.83
N GLU A 94 -15.48 21.23 -4.15
CA GLU A 94 -16.54 21.20 -3.13
C GLU A 94 -16.17 21.97 -1.85
N GLU A 95 -14.95 21.77 -1.35
CA GLU A 95 -14.47 22.52 -0.17
C GLU A 95 -14.46 24.04 -0.43
N ALA A 96 -14.21 24.45 -1.68
CA ALA A 96 -14.22 25.85 -2.09
C ALA A 96 -15.63 26.43 -2.29
N GLN A 97 -16.61 25.63 -2.72
CA GLN A 97 -17.95 26.13 -3.08
C GLN A 97 -19.00 25.96 -1.97
N ALA A 98 -18.74 25.17 -0.91
CA ALA A 98 -19.68 24.90 0.20
C ALA A 98 -21.10 24.49 -0.26
N THR A 99 -21.24 24.05 -1.51
CA THR A 99 -22.48 23.61 -2.12
C THR A 99 -22.50 22.10 -2.06
N THR A 100 -23.39 21.58 -1.22
CA THR A 100 -23.80 20.17 -1.17
C THR A 100 -24.63 19.82 -2.43
N MET A 101 -24.16 20.22 -3.62
CA MET A 101 -24.79 19.84 -4.88
C MET A 101 -24.22 18.49 -5.32
N LEU A 102 -24.98 17.49 -4.91
CA LEU A 102 -25.02 16.12 -5.38
C LEU A 102 -24.75 16.05 -6.88
N VAL A 103 -23.71 15.30 -7.26
CA VAL A 103 -23.81 14.48 -8.46
C VAL A 103 -24.67 13.29 -8.04
N GLU A 104 -25.86 13.19 -8.62
CA GLU A 104 -26.85 12.16 -8.32
C GLU A 104 -26.16 10.79 -8.23
N ASN A 105 -26.18 10.20 -7.03
CA ASN A 105 -25.74 8.84 -6.65
C ASN A 105 -24.36 8.64 -5.99
N ILE A 106 -23.49 9.64 -5.82
CA ILE A 106 -22.27 9.49 -4.99
C ILE A 106 -22.18 10.56 -3.90
N SER A 107 -22.24 10.13 -2.62
CA SER A 107 -22.04 11.04 -1.49
C SER A 107 -20.58 11.53 -1.43
N PHE A 108 -20.36 12.81 -1.11
CA PHE A 108 -19.03 13.36 -0.85
C PHE A 108 -18.26 12.59 0.24
N ASN A 109 -18.98 12.02 1.22
CA ASN A 109 -18.39 11.12 2.21
C ASN A 109 -17.74 9.88 1.58
N THR A 110 -18.31 9.37 0.48
CA THR A 110 -17.73 8.26 -0.30
C THR A 110 -16.44 8.70 -1.00
N LEU A 111 -16.45 9.88 -1.64
CA LEU A 111 -15.27 10.44 -2.31
C LEU A 111 -14.13 10.74 -1.32
N ARG A 112 -14.45 11.34 -0.16
CA ARG A 112 -13.48 11.56 0.92
C ARG A 112 -12.89 10.26 1.45
N LYS A 113 -13.70 9.20 1.61
CA LYS A 113 -13.19 7.87 1.99
C LYS A 113 -12.25 7.29 0.94
N LEU A 114 -12.53 7.46 -0.34
CA LEU A 114 -11.65 7.01 -1.43
C LEU A 114 -10.33 7.78 -1.44
N HIS A 115 -10.39 9.11 -1.30
CA HIS A 115 -9.19 9.94 -1.22
C HIS A 115 -8.35 9.64 0.03
N PHE A 116 -9.00 9.44 1.18
CA PHE A 116 -8.32 9.03 2.41
C PHE A 116 -7.56 7.71 2.24
N LYS A 117 -8.17 6.71 1.60
CA LYS A 117 -7.49 5.44 1.29
C LYS A 117 -6.30 5.62 0.34
N HIS A 118 -6.46 6.48 -0.67
CA HIS A 118 -5.34 6.83 -1.54
C HIS A 118 -4.19 7.43 -0.73
N ASP A 119 -4.47 8.41 0.14
CA ASP A 119 -3.44 9.04 0.97
C ASP A 119 -2.78 8.06 1.93
N GLU A 120 -3.52 7.08 2.48
CA GLU A 120 -2.94 6.00 3.29
C GLU A 120 -1.99 5.13 2.46
N LYS A 121 -2.39 4.71 1.26
CA LYS A 121 -1.51 3.93 0.36
C LYS A 121 -0.30 4.74 -0.13
N GLN A 122 -0.46 6.03 -0.38
CA GLN A 122 0.64 6.91 -0.76
C GLN A 122 1.64 7.10 0.38
N LYS A 123 1.17 7.30 1.61
CA LYS A 123 2.03 7.31 2.81
C LYS A 123 2.77 5.99 3.00
N LEU A 124 2.13 4.88 2.64
CA LEU A 124 2.75 3.56 2.65
C LEU A 124 3.84 3.46 1.58
N ALA A 125 3.62 4.00 0.38
CA ALA A 125 4.60 4.09 -0.70
C ALA A 125 5.86 4.87 -0.30
N GLU A 126 5.71 5.92 0.50
CA GLU A 126 6.85 6.64 1.08
C GLU A 126 7.69 5.75 2.01
N LEU A 127 7.09 4.72 2.63
CA LEU A 127 7.80 3.76 3.49
C LEU A 127 8.59 2.73 2.69
N LYS A 128 8.42 2.60 1.37
CA LYS A 128 9.09 1.58 0.56
C LYS A 128 10.60 1.56 0.78
N ARG A 129 11.26 2.72 0.68
CA ARG A 129 12.71 2.85 0.93
C ARG A 129 13.10 2.48 2.36
N THR A 130 12.27 2.82 3.34
CA THR A 130 12.48 2.47 4.75
C THR A 130 12.39 0.97 4.95
N LEU A 131 11.36 0.32 4.39
CA LEU A 131 11.16 -1.12 4.49
C LEU A 131 12.29 -1.88 3.78
N GLU A 132 12.70 -1.43 2.60
CA GLU A 132 13.82 -2.01 1.84
C GLU A 132 15.17 -1.87 2.58
N ALA A 133 15.31 -0.86 3.43
CA ALA A 133 16.49 -0.65 4.25
C ALA A 133 16.56 -1.54 5.51
N ILE A 134 15.51 -2.32 5.81
CA ILE A 134 15.51 -3.29 6.91
C ILE A 134 16.44 -4.45 6.55
N PRO A 135 17.47 -4.76 7.35
CA PRO A 135 18.35 -5.90 7.14
C PRO A 135 17.57 -7.21 7.04
N GLN A 136 17.92 -8.04 6.06
CA GLN A 136 17.32 -9.35 5.83
C GLN A 136 18.33 -10.47 6.06
N PHE A 137 17.90 -11.55 6.71
CA PHE A 137 18.71 -12.72 6.98
C PHE A 137 17.94 -14.00 6.70
N VAL A 138 18.64 -15.03 6.24
CA VAL A 138 18.07 -16.36 6.00
C VAL A 138 18.65 -17.33 7.02
N LYS A 139 17.77 -18.08 7.69
CA LYS A 139 18.16 -19.10 8.69
C LYS A 139 17.64 -20.47 8.28
N GLY A 140 18.58 -21.35 7.93
CA GLY A 140 18.30 -22.76 7.65
C GLY A 140 18.09 -23.56 8.93
N VAL A 141 16.94 -24.22 9.07
CA VAL A 141 16.59 -25.05 10.25
C VAL A 141 16.36 -26.51 9.83
N LYS A 142 16.77 -27.47 10.68
CA LYS A 142 16.51 -28.91 10.49
C LYS A 142 15.10 -29.23 10.99
N GLY A 143 14.33 -30.02 10.25
CA GLY A 143 13.00 -30.49 10.66
C GLY A 143 11.81 -29.64 10.16
N LEU A 144 12.06 -28.63 9.31
CA LEU A 144 11.04 -28.09 8.41
C LEU A 144 11.14 -28.89 7.11
N GLU A 145 10.44 -30.02 7.02
CA GLU A 145 10.28 -30.79 5.78
C GLU A 145 8.84 -30.68 5.27
#